data_AF-A0A1W6MJN5-F1
#
_entry.id   AF-A0A1W6MJN5-F1
#
_cell.length_a   1.000
_cell.length_b   1.000
_cell.length_c   1.000
_cell.angle_alpha   90.00
_cell.angle_beta   90.00
_cell.angle_gamma   90.00
#
_symmetry.space_group_name_H-M   'P 1'
#
loop_
_entity.id
_entity.type
_entity.pdbx_description
1 polymer ?
#
loop_
_entity_poly.entity_id
_entity_poly.type
_entity_poly.pdbx_seq_one_letter_code
_entity_poly.pdbx_strand_id
1 'polypeptide(L)'
;MKSGIEITESKLVFTAFPSKITGLGKFCKSFDCLLDDIKFIALSPRLVLDDECLFILIVDWSKNIYILNDHVLKTEGLSDLESNFGLEPILETWEKFSYDDHYGKVDKIIYPSNHYWKNLFKSDWKLRVRQLYVPIKPKSFLGNLDFIKI
;
A
#
# COMPACT_ATOMS: atom_id res chain seq x y z
N MET A 1 -6.06 -5.17 -21.64
CA MET A 1 -4.91 -4.89 -20.75
C MET A 1 -4.93 -5.91 -19.62
N LYS A 2 -3.78 -6.48 -19.27
CA LYS A 2 -3.63 -7.42 -18.15
C LYS A 2 -3.73 -6.60 -16.85
N SER A 3 -4.54 -7.04 -15.88
CA SER A 3 -4.57 -6.40 -14.56
C SER A 3 -3.24 -6.60 -13.84
N GLY A 4 -2.83 -5.64 -13.03
CA GLY A 4 -1.55 -5.65 -12.33
C GLY A 4 -0.77 -4.35 -12.50
N ILE A 5 0.52 -4.44 -12.24
CA ILE A 5 1.47 -3.32 -12.30
C ILE A 5 2.19 -3.39 -13.64
N GLU A 6 2.38 -2.23 -14.26
CA GLU A 6 3.22 -2.03 -15.43
C GLU A 6 4.13 -0.84 -15.14
N ILE A 7 5.45 -1.05 -15.24
CA ILE A 7 6.45 0.01 -15.16
C ILE A 7 6.88 0.36 -16.57
N THR A 8 6.62 1.60 -16.97
CA THR A 8 7.10 2.17 -18.23
C THR A 8 8.36 3.00 -17.98
N GLU A 9 8.91 3.65 -19.01
CA GLU A 9 10.10 4.50 -18.88
C GLU A 9 9.92 5.66 -17.87
N SER A 10 8.69 6.13 -17.64
CA SER A 10 8.41 7.30 -16.79
C SER A 10 7.23 7.16 -15.83
N LYS A 11 6.44 6.08 -15.96
CA LYS A 11 5.21 5.89 -15.18
C LYS A 11 5.12 4.51 -14.58
N LEU A 12 4.59 4.48 -13.36
CA LEU A 12 3.92 3.31 -12.80
C LEU A 12 2.44 3.37 -13.20
N VAL A 13 1.98 2.34 -13.90
CA VAL A 13 0.58 2.17 -14.27
C VAL A 13 0.02 0.97 -13.54
N PHE A 14 -1.06 1.18 -12.80
CA PHE A 14 -1.81 0.10 -12.18
C PHE A 14 -3.15 -0.09 -12.88
N THR A 15 -3.37 -1.28 -13.43
CA THR A 15 -4.67 -1.70 -13.95
C THR A 15 -5.38 -2.55 -12.91
N ALA A 16 -6.52 -2.05 -12.41
CA ALA A 16 -7.30 -2.71 -11.38
C ALA A 16 -7.66 -4.16 -11.75
N PHE A 17 -7.60 -5.03 -10.75
CA PHE A 17 -8.21 -6.36 -10.84
C PHE A 17 -9.74 -6.25 -10.71
N PRO A 18 -10.51 -7.10 -11.40
CA PRO A 18 -11.96 -7.10 -11.27
C PRO A 18 -12.42 -7.24 -9.81
N SER A 19 -13.37 -6.40 -9.39
CA SER A 19 -13.92 -6.42 -8.02
C SER A 19 -14.61 -7.73 -7.66
N LYS A 20 -15.10 -8.47 -8.66
CA LYS A 20 -15.66 -9.82 -8.49
C LYS A 20 -14.62 -10.85 -8.04
N ILE A 21 -13.34 -10.60 -8.32
CA ILE A 21 -12.21 -11.48 -7.95
C ILE A 21 -11.61 -11.01 -6.62
N THR A 22 -11.36 -9.71 -6.48
CA THR A 22 -10.69 -9.15 -5.29
C THR A 22 -11.61 -8.96 -4.09
N GLY A 23 -12.92 -8.89 -4.31
CA GLY A 23 -13.89 -8.48 -3.31
C GLY A 23 -13.86 -6.97 -3.07
N LEU A 24 -14.99 -6.41 -2.62
CA LEU A 24 -15.13 -4.97 -2.41
C LEU A 24 -14.17 -4.42 -1.34
N GLY A 25 -13.77 -5.25 -0.37
CA GLY A 25 -12.85 -4.85 0.70
C GLY A 25 -11.39 -4.69 0.25
N LYS A 26 -10.97 -5.39 -0.82
CA LYS A 26 -9.62 -5.31 -1.38
C LYS A 26 -9.55 -4.61 -2.73
N PHE A 27 -10.69 -4.16 -3.27
CA PHE A 27 -10.73 -3.49 -4.56
C PHE A 27 -9.98 -2.15 -4.53
N CYS A 28 -9.03 -2.00 -5.44
CA CYS A 28 -8.28 -0.76 -5.68
C CYS A 28 -8.57 -0.26 -7.10
N LYS A 29 -8.76 1.05 -7.26
CA LYS A 29 -8.98 1.67 -8.57
C LYS A 29 -7.67 1.73 -9.36
N SER A 30 -7.78 1.66 -10.68
CA SER A 30 -6.66 1.91 -11.58
C SER A 30 -6.12 3.32 -11.39
N PHE A 31 -4.82 3.50 -11.60
CA PHE A 31 -4.18 4.80 -11.56
C PHE A 31 -2.90 4.81 -12.39
N ASP A 32 -2.42 6.00 -12.70
CA ASP A 32 -1.08 6.25 -13.21
C ASP A 32 -0.36 7.25 -12.31
N CYS A 33 0.94 7.06 -12.12
CA CYS A 33 1.79 7.92 -11.32
C CYS A 33 3.16 8.03 -12.02
N LEU A 34 3.72 9.23 -12.10
CA LEU A 34 5.06 9.43 -12.62
C LEU A 34 6.07 8.84 -11.64
N LEU A 35 7.08 8.11 -12.14
CA LEU A 35 8.09 7.47 -11.28
C LEU A 35 8.85 8.50 -10.46
N ASP A 36 9.24 9.61 -11.08
CA ASP A 36 9.96 10.72 -10.43
C ASP A 36 9.11 11.46 -9.37
N ASP A 37 7.78 11.33 -9.46
CA ASP A 37 6.86 11.93 -8.49
C ASP A 37 6.68 11.08 -7.22
N ILE A 38 7.12 9.81 -7.24
CA ILE A 38 6.96 8.90 -6.10
C ILE A 38 7.92 9.30 -4.99
N LYS A 39 7.34 9.78 -3.89
CA LYS A 39 8.07 10.20 -2.69
C LYS A 39 8.30 9.04 -1.73
N PHE A 40 7.28 8.20 -1.51
CA PHE A 40 7.38 7.05 -0.63
C PHE A 40 6.68 5.83 -1.22
N ILE A 41 7.23 4.65 -0.96
CA ILE A 41 6.52 3.37 -1.07
C ILE A 41 6.44 2.81 0.34
N ALA A 42 5.25 2.40 0.76
CA ALA A 42 5.02 1.84 2.08
C ALA A 42 4.17 0.57 2.02
N LEU A 43 4.31 -0.27 3.04
CA LEU A 43 3.50 -1.45 3.27
C LEU A 43 2.45 -1.17 4.34
N SER A 44 1.24 -1.63 4.09
CA SER A 44 0.05 -1.38 4.89
C SER A 44 -0.65 -2.72 5.20
N PRO A 45 -0.28 -3.41 6.28
CA PRO A 45 -0.98 -4.62 6.73
C PRO A 45 -2.39 -4.27 7.21
N ARG A 46 -3.39 -5.07 6.84
CA ARG A 46 -4.82 -4.86 7.15
C ARG A 46 -5.56 -6.19 7.34
N LEU A 47 -6.59 -6.20 8.17
CA LEU A 47 -7.60 -7.26 8.22
C LEU A 47 -8.78 -6.88 7.32
N VAL A 48 -9.15 -7.78 6.41
CA VAL A 48 -10.33 -7.63 5.55
C VAL A 48 -11.20 -8.86 5.72
N LEU A 49 -12.32 -8.72 6.44
CA LEU A 49 -13.23 -9.84 6.75
C LEU A 49 -12.46 -11.03 7.38
N ASP A 50 -11.65 -10.72 8.40
CA ASP A 50 -10.79 -11.65 9.14
C ASP A 50 -9.60 -12.26 8.37
N ASP A 51 -9.39 -11.86 7.12
CA ASP A 51 -8.22 -12.25 6.31
C ASP A 51 -7.08 -11.22 6.43
N GLU A 52 -5.85 -11.71 6.63
CA GLU A 52 -4.64 -10.87 6.65
C GLU A 52 -4.28 -10.45 5.23
N CYS A 53 -4.27 -9.14 5.00
CA CYS A 53 -4.04 -8.54 3.70
C CYS A 53 -2.87 -7.58 3.77
N LEU A 54 -2.08 -7.54 2.71
CA LEU A 54 -1.05 -6.54 2.51
C LEU A 54 -1.45 -5.58 1.39
N PHE A 55 -1.42 -4.29 1.67
CA PHE A 55 -1.54 -3.26 0.65
C PHE A 55 -0.19 -2.56 0.48
N ILE A 56 0.14 -2.20 -0.75
CA ILE A 56 1.28 -1.34 -1.06
C ILE A 56 0.73 0.06 -1.30
N LEU A 57 1.28 1.05 -0.60
CA LEU A 57 0.93 2.46 -0.71
C LEU A 57 2.03 3.17 -1.50
N ILE A 58 1.64 3.79 -2.60
CA ILE A 58 2.49 4.70 -3.37
C ILE A 58 2.09 6.13 -2.99
N VAL A 59 3.02 6.91 -2.48
CA VAL A 59 2.76 8.30 -2.05
C VAL A 59 3.60 9.23 -2.89
N ASP A 60 2.95 10.20 -3.54
CA ASP A 60 3.66 11.19 -4.35
C ASP A 60 4.10 12.44 -3.52
N TRP A 61 4.88 13.33 -4.15
CA TRP A 61 5.26 14.61 -3.54
C TRP A 61 4.06 15.52 -3.23
N SER A 62 2.99 15.39 -4.01
CA SER A 62 1.71 16.07 -3.84
C SER A 62 0.84 15.46 -2.75
N LYS A 63 1.35 14.47 -2.00
CA LYS A 63 0.69 13.79 -0.89
C LYS A 63 -0.53 12.95 -1.28
N ASN A 64 -0.71 12.65 -2.56
CA ASN A 64 -1.70 11.67 -3.01
C ASN A 64 -1.24 10.26 -2.61
N ILE A 65 -2.21 9.40 -2.28
CA ILE A 65 -1.94 7.99 -1.95
C ILE A 65 -2.65 7.11 -2.96
N TYR A 66 -1.84 6.35 -3.70
CA TYR A 66 -2.29 5.29 -4.58
C TYR A 66 -2.07 3.94 -3.90
N ILE A 67 -2.94 2.98 -4.20
CA ILE A 67 -3.01 1.73 -3.44
C ILE A 67 -2.97 0.57 -4.43
N LEU A 68 -2.09 -0.37 -4.15
CA LEU A 68 -2.05 -1.68 -4.77
C LEU A 68 -2.50 -2.71 -3.73
N ASN A 69 -3.33 -3.66 -4.14
CA ASN A 69 -3.77 -4.74 -3.25
C ASN A 69 -2.85 -5.97 -3.35
N ASP A 70 -2.98 -6.86 -2.37
CA ASP A 70 -2.26 -8.14 -2.26
C ASP A 70 -2.31 -9.04 -3.52
N HIS A 71 -3.25 -8.83 -4.45
CA HIS A 71 -3.28 -9.58 -5.69
C HIS A 71 -2.10 -9.29 -6.60
N VAL A 72 -1.45 -8.12 -6.47
CA VAL A 72 -0.21 -7.81 -7.20
C VAL A 72 0.95 -8.71 -6.79
N LEU A 73 0.90 -9.32 -5.59
CA LEU A 73 1.93 -10.22 -5.08
C LEU A 73 2.14 -11.47 -5.94
N LYS A 74 1.18 -11.78 -6.81
CA LYS A 74 1.21 -12.93 -7.73
C LYS A 74 1.52 -12.54 -9.17
N THR A 75 2.02 -11.32 -9.39
CA THR A 75 2.24 -10.76 -10.74
C THR A 75 3.71 -10.43 -10.97
N GLU A 76 4.17 -10.60 -12.21
CA GLU A 76 5.52 -10.22 -12.66
C GLU A 76 5.79 -8.72 -12.45
N GLY A 77 4.76 -7.88 -12.59
CA GLY A 77 4.89 -6.44 -12.38
C GLY A 77 5.27 -6.02 -10.96
N LEU A 78 5.12 -6.91 -9.97
CA LEU A 78 5.69 -6.67 -8.63
C LEU A 78 7.21 -6.72 -8.67
N SER A 79 7.79 -7.72 -9.33
CA SER A 79 9.25 -7.86 -9.45
C SER A 79 9.86 -6.70 -10.23
N ASP A 80 9.15 -6.17 -11.22
CA ASP A 80 9.56 -4.95 -11.94
C ASP A 80 9.55 -3.72 -11.02
N LEU A 81 8.51 -3.57 -10.18
CA LEU A 81 8.43 -2.51 -9.17
C LEU A 81 9.59 -2.62 -8.17
N GLU A 82 9.82 -3.81 -7.62
CA GLU A 82 10.90 -4.08 -6.66
C GLU A 82 12.26 -3.73 -7.25
N SER A 83 12.51 -4.16 -8.50
CA SER A 83 13.77 -3.88 -9.20
C SER A 83 13.95 -2.40 -9.51
N ASN A 84 12.89 -1.71 -9.96
CA ASN A 84 12.95 -0.30 -10.33
C ASN A 84 13.30 0.62 -9.14
N PHE A 85 12.77 0.31 -7.95
CA PHE A 85 12.99 1.10 -6.73
C PHE A 85 14.05 0.51 -5.79
N GLY A 86 14.69 -0.61 -6.16
CA GLY A 86 15.69 -1.29 -5.33
C GLY A 86 15.12 -1.76 -3.98
N LEU A 87 13.90 -2.30 -3.99
CA LEU A 87 13.20 -2.77 -2.79
C LEU A 87 13.69 -4.16 -2.39
N GLU A 88 13.65 -4.46 -1.10
CA GLU A 88 13.64 -5.86 -0.65
C GLU A 88 12.36 -6.55 -1.17
N PRO A 89 12.40 -7.87 -1.44
CA PRO A 89 11.20 -8.61 -1.84
C PRO A 89 10.05 -8.34 -0.86
N ILE A 90 8.93 -7.85 -1.38
CA ILE A 90 7.80 -7.40 -0.57
C ILE A 90 7.16 -8.58 0.16
N LEU A 91 7.15 -9.77 -0.46
CA LEU A 91 6.69 -11.01 0.17
C LEU A 91 7.50 -11.36 1.42
N GLU A 92 8.82 -11.27 1.37
CA GLU A 92 9.69 -11.52 2.53
C GLU A 92 9.54 -10.41 3.57
N THR A 93 9.34 -9.17 3.13
CA THR A 93 9.12 -8.04 4.03
C THR A 93 7.80 -8.15 4.80
N TRP A 94 6.79 -8.82 4.22
CA TRP A 94 5.50 -9.06 4.87
C TRP A 94 5.66 -9.88 6.16
N GLU A 95 6.58 -10.84 6.18
CA GLU A 95 6.84 -11.71 7.34
C GLU A 95 7.34 -10.93 8.58
N LYS A 96 7.79 -9.69 8.39
CA LYS A 96 8.20 -8.80 9.49
C LYS A 96 7.02 -8.22 10.28
N PHE A 97 5.79 -8.34 9.76
CA PHE A 97 4.58 -7.88 10.46
C PHE A 97 4.02 -8.96 11.37
N SER A 98 3.54 -8.54 12.54
CA SER A 98 2.78 -9.39 13.45
C SER A 98 1.29 -9.39 13.08
N TYR A 99 0.54 -10.39 13.55
CA TYR A 99 -0.93 -10.41 13.43
C TYR A 99 -1.58 -9.10 13.92
N ASP A 100 -1.05 -8.57 15.03
CA ASP A 100 -1.53 -7.35 15.67
C ASP A 100 -1.38 -6.07 14.82
N ASP A 101 -0.46 -6.08 13.85
CA ASP A 101 -0.22 -4.97 12.93
C ASP A 101 -1.34 -4.86 11.88
N HIS A 102 -1.98 -5.99 11.53
CA HIS A 102 -3.09 -6.06 10.57
C HIS A 102 -4.38 -5.39 11.07
N TYR A 103 -4.48 -5.02 12.34
CA TYR A 103 -5.55 -4.13 12.83
C TYR A 103 -5.43 -2.68 12.32
N GLY A 104 -4.53 -2.45 11.36
CA GLY A 104 -4.26 -1.15 10.78
C GLY A 104 -3.57 -0.25 11.80
N LYS A 105 -2.58 -0.76 12.55
CA LYS A 105 -1.86 0.04 13.55
C LYS A 105 -0.63 0.74 12.97
N VAL A 106 -0.12 0.23 11.85
CA VAL A 106 1.16 0.66 11.27
C VAL A 106 1.08 0.67 9.75
N ASP A 107 1.76 1.65 9.16
CA ASP A 107 2.14 1.67 7.75
C ASP A 107 3.65 1.91 7.72
N LYS A 108 4.41 1.07 7.04
CA LYS A 108 5.88 1.05 7.10
C LYS A 108 6.49 1.43 5.76
N ILE A 109 7.33 2.45 5.77
CA ILE A 109 8.04 2.90 4.57
C ILE A 109 9.07 1.84 4.17
N ILE A 110 9.10 1.46 2.90
CA ILE A 110 10.13 0.59 2.30
C ILE A 110 10.97 1.33 1.24
N TYR A 111 10.50 2.48 0.75
CA TYR A 111 11.26 3.41 -0.08
C TYR A 111 10.93 4.86 0.29
N PRO A 112 11.93 5.77 0.34
CA PRO A 112 13.34 5.56 0.08
C PRO A 112 14.07 4.91 1.28
N SER A 113 15.24 4.32 1.03
CA SER A 113 15.99 3.52 2.01
C SER A 113 16.38 4.28 3.28
N ASN A 114 16.61 5.59 3.21
CA ASN A 114 16.85 6.47 4.37
C ASN A 114 15.63 6.60 5.33
N HIS A 115 14.46 6.15 4.91
CA HIS A 115 13.24 6.10 5.69
C HIS A 115 12.75 4.68 5.96
N TYR A 116 13.54 3.67 5.62
CA TYR A 116 13.16 2.27 5.76
C TYR A 116 12.64 1.94 7.17
N TRP A 117 11.50 1.26 7.21
CA TRP A 117 10.76 0.82 8.40
C TRP A 117 10.26 1.91 9.36
N LYS A 118 10.41 3.19 9.00
CA LYS A 118 9.74 4.29 9.72
C LYS A 118 8.24 4.25 9.42
N ASN A 119 7.45 4.73 10.38
CA ASN A 119 6.00 4.85 10.17
C ASN A 119 5.73 5.89 9.09
N LEU A 120 4.80 5.63 8.18
CA LEU A 120 4.40 6.61 7.16
C LEU A 120 3.73 7.84 7.79
N PHE A 121 2.96 7.64 8.86
CA PHE A 121 2.23 8.68 9.58
C PHE A 121 2.79 8.92 10.99
N LYS A 122 2.88 10.19 11.40
CA LYS A 122 3.49 10.61 12.69
C LYS A 122 2.56 10.42 13.89
N SER A 123 1.27 10.66 13.70
CA SER A 123 0.25 10.52 14.75
C SER A 123 -1.00 9.94 14.14
N ASP A 124 -1.36 8.73 14.56
CA ASP A 124 -2.47 8.02 13.94
C ASP A 124 -3.58 7.69 14.93
N TRP A 125 -4.08 8.74 15.59
CA TRP A 125 -5.28 8.62 16.40
C TRP A 125 -6.47 8.11 15.57
N LYS A 126 -6.44 8.27 14.25
CA LYS A 126 -7.44 7.74 13.31
C LYS A 126 -7.23 6.25 12.99
N LEU A 127 -6.02 5.69 13.05
CA LEU A 127 -5.80 4.23 13.12
C LEU A 127 -6.35 3.62 14.42
N ARG A 128 -6.27 4.31 15.57
CA ARG A 128 -6.97 3.88 16.79
C ARG A 128 -8.50 3.89 16.62
N VAL A 129 -9.04 4.88 15.92
CA VAL A 129 -10.48 4.93 15.58
C VAL A 129 -10.85 3.81 14.59
N ARG A 130 -9.96 3.45 13.64
CA ARG A 130 -10.19 2.33 12.71
C ARG A 130 -10.43 1.01 13.45
N GLN A 131 -9.71 0.71 14.53
CA GLN A 131 -9.94 -0.49 15.36
C GLN A 131 -11.40 -0.66 15.81
N LEU A 132 -12.11 0.45 16.05
CA LEU A 132 -13.51 0.43 16.49
C LEU A 132 -14.50 0.12 15.35
N TYR A 133 -14.09 0.27 14.08
CA TYR A 133 -14.95 0.11 12.90
C TYR A 133 -14.50 -0.99 11.91
N VAL A 134 -13.36 -1.66 12.16
CA VAL A 134 -12.84 -2.81 11.39
C VAL A 134 -13.94 -3.82 11.03
N PRO A 135 -14.84 -4.24 11.94
CA PRO A 135 -15.86 -5.24 11.60
C PRO A 135 -17.04 -4.71 10.77
N ILE A 136 -17.25 -3.39 10.64
CA ILE A 136 -18.49 -2.81 10.09
C ILE A 136 -18.29 -2.16 8.71
N LYS A 137 -17.11 -1.57 8.46
CA LYS A 137 -16.79 -1.00 7.14
C LYS A 137 -15.31 -1.24 6.83
N PRO A 138 -14.98 -2.12 5.86
CA PRO A 138 -13.69 -2.07 5.18
C PRO A 138 -13.71 -0.88 4.21
N LYS A 139 -13.93 0.34 4.73
CA LYS A 139 -13.80 1.55 3.94
C LYS A 139 -12.46 2.17 4.25
N SER A 140 -11.60 2.00 3.26
CA SER A 140 -10.39 2.77 3.04
C SER A 140 -10.66 4.27 3.28
N PHE A 141 -9.68 4.95 3.89
CA PHE A 141 -9.56 6.41 3.95
C PHE A 141 -10.62 7.21 4.73
N LEU A 142 -10.39 7.35 6.04
CA LEU A 142 -10.79 8.52 6.82
C LEU A 142 -9.57 9.01 7.60
N GLY A 143 -8.65 9.69 6.91
CA GLY A 143 -7.45 10.30 7.49
C GLY A 143 -7.23 11.69 6.90
N ASN A 144 -6.98 12.70 7.73
CA ASN A 144 -6.40 13.95 7.23
C ASN A 144 -4.89 13.73 7.24
N LEU A 145 -4.25 14.09 6.13
CA LEU A 145 -2.91 13.64 5.76
C LEU A 145 -1.80 14.45 6.45
N ASP A 146 -1.56 14.20 7.74
CA ASP A 146 -0.37 14.69 8.44
C ASP A 146 0.77 13.65 8.33
N PHE A 147 1.49 13.71 7.21
CA PHE A 147 2.71 12.93 7.00
C PHE A 147 3.81 13.34 7.97
N ILE A 148 4.80 12.45 8.18
CA ILE A 148 6.06 12.89 8.79
C ILE A 148 6.61 14.08 7.98
N LYS A 149 6.75 15.24 8.63
CA LYS A 149 7.48 16.37 8.08
C LYS A 149 8.96 15.99 8.10
N ILE A 150 9.54 15.91 6.91
CA ILE A 150 10.96 15.66 6.63
C ILE A 150 11.37 16.73 5.63
#